data_AF-X1GKX5-F1
#
_entry.id   AF-X1GKX5-F1
#
_cell.length_a   1.000
_cell.length_b   1.000
_cell.length_c   1.000
_cell.angle_alpha   90.00
_cell.angle_beta   90.00
_cell.angle_gamma   90.00
#
_symmetry.space_group_name_H-M   'P 1'
#
loop_
_entity.id
_entity.type
_entity.pdbx_description
1 polymer ?
#
loop_
_entity_poly.entity_id
_entity_poly.type
_entity_poly.pdbx_seq_one_letter_code
_entity_poly.pdbx_strand_id
1 'polypeptide(L)'
;PEGAYETAKDHIRMAVAKARELVPLEVQKVKVEPSCLIIGGGIAGMNAALDLANSGYKVYLVEKTPTIGGHMAQLDKTFPTMDCSSCILTPKMSEVSREKNIELLTYSEVVEVSGYIGNFEATILKKPHYVDQVKCNGCGICVDYCPVIVGNEFELGLATRKAIYIPFPQAIPGQYTIDMDHCIKCGICARIDVCEPEAIIFDEEPEYLKVKVGTIIVATGWDLYDPTELKQYGYGRYPNVITGFQMERLLSSFGPVIGKPVRPSDLKEPHSIAFL
;
A
#
# COMPACT_ATOMS: atom_id res chain seq x y z
N PRO A 1 11.24 -49.97 -1.30
CA PRO A 1 10.46 -50.33 -0.08
C PRO A 1 11.36 -50.66 1.11
N GLU A 2 12.36 -51.54 0.94
CA GLU A 2 13.26 -51.97 2.03
C GLU A 2 14.16 -50.83 2.56
N GLY A 3 14.73 -49.99 1.67
CA GLY A 3 15.54 -48.85 2.12
C GLY A 3 14.77 -47.86 3.01
N ALA A 4 13.50 -47.58 2.70
CA ALA A 4 12.65 -46.72 3.51
C ALA A 4 12.34 -47.31 4.89
N TYR A 5 12.23 -48.64 4.97
CA TYR A 5 11.98 -49.35 6.23
C TYR A 5 13.18 -49.28 7.18
N GLU A 6 14.40 -49.47 6.66
CA GLU A 6 15.62 -49.33 7.46
C GLU A 6 15.85 -47.88 7.91
N THR A 7 15.62 -46.89 7.04
CA THR A 7 15.67 -45.48 7.44
C THR A 7 14.67 -45.14 8.55
N ALA A 8 13.45 -45.70 8.49
CA ALA A 8 12.46 -45.50 9.54
C ALA A 8 12.90 -46.10 10.87
N LYS A 9 13.50 -47.30 10.88
CA LYS A 9 14.08 -47.91 12.09
C LYS A 9 15.16 -47.03 12.69
N ASP A 10 16.03 -46.47 11.85
CA ASP A 10 17.09 -45.58 12.30
C ASP A 10 16.57 -44.28 12.88
N HIS A 11 15.57 -43.64 12.26
CA HIS A 11 14.91 -42.46 12.83
C HIS A 11 14.27 -42.75 14.19
N ILE A 12 13.61 -43.91 14.35
CA ILE A 12 13.05 -44.33 15.63
C ILE A 12 14.16 -44.54 16.66
N ARG A 13 15.26 -45.21 16.28
CA ARG A 13 16.41 -45.44 17.17
C ARG A 13 17.06 -44.13 17.61
N MET A 14 17.22 -43.16 16.70
CA MET A 14 17.71 -41.81 17.01
C MET A 14 16.77 -41.06 17.95
N ALA A 15 15.45 -41.11 17.71
CA ALA A 15 14.46 -40.49 18.56
C ALA A 15 14.45 -41.10 19.98
N VAL A 16 14.54 -42.42 20.09
CA VAL A 16 14.66 -43.13 21.38
C VAL A 16 15.96 -42.76 22.09
N ALA A 17 17.08 -42.67 21.36
CA ALA A 17 18.36 -42.24 21.93
C ALA A 17 18.27 -40.80 22.50
N LYS A 18 17.65 -39.87 21.78
CA LYS A 18 17.40 -38.50 22.27
C LYS A 18 16.43 -38.48 23.45
N ALA A 19 15.36 -39.26 23.40
CA ALA A 19 14.30 -39.30 24.42
C ALA A 19 14.84 -39.72 25.80
N ARG A 20 15.83 -40.62 25.82
CA ARG A 20 16.50 -41.07 27.06
C ARG A 20 17.24 -39.95 27.79
N GLU A 21 17.73 -38.95 27.06
CA GLU A 21 18.50 -37.82 27.59
C GLU A 21 17.66 -36.55 27.75
N LEU A 22 16.34 -36.61 27.50
CA LEU A 22 15.47 -35.45 27.67
C LEU A 22 15.35 -35.07 29.15
N VAL A 23 15.47 -33.78 29.40
CA VAL A 23 15.22 -33.17 30.70
C VAL A 23 13.89 -32.42 30.68
N PRO A 24 13.17 -32.33 31.80
CA PRO A 24 11.95 -31.55 31.88
C PRO A 24 12.25 -30.07 31.63
N LEU A 25 11.48 -29.43 30.75
CA LEU A 25 11.56 -28.00 30.49
C LEU A 25 10.34 -27.30 31.08
N GLU A 26 10.56 -26.12 31.67
CA GLU A 26 9.47 -25.27 32.15
C GLU A 26 8.97 -24.36 31.03
N VAL A 27 7.65 -24.20 30.96
CA VAL A 27 7.02 -23.28 30.00
C VAL A 27 7.28 -21.85 30.45
N GLN A 28 8.02 -21.10 29.63
CA GLN A 28 8.26 -19.69 29.87
C GLN A 28 6.96 -18.90 29.64
N LYS A 29 6.51 -18.18 30.68
CA LYS A 29 5.40 -17.23 30.57
C LYS A 29 5.95 -15.86 30.26
N VAL A 30 5.44 -15.23 29.21
CA VAL A 30 5.84 -13.88 28.80
C VAL A 30 4.63 -12.95 28.83
N LYS A 31 4.85 -11.69 29.23
CA LYS A 31 3.81 -10.66 29.15
C LYS A 31 3.60 -10.29 27.69
N VAL A 32 2.36 -10.13 27.26
CA VAL A 32 2.01 -9.70 25.90
C VAL A 32 1.69 -8.22 25.93
N GLU A 33 2.34 -7.45 25.06
CA GLU A 33 1.99 -6.05 24.80
C GLU A 33 0.61 -5.98 24.11
N PRO A 34 -0.37 -5.23 24.64
CA PRO A 34 -1.74 -5.18 24.10
C PRO A 34 -1.86 -4.23 22.89
N SER A 35 -0.98 -4.39 21.91
CA SER A 35 -0.98 -3.61 20.67
C SER A 35 -0.57 -4.47 19.48
N CYS A 36 -1.01 -4.06 18.29
CA CYS A 36 -0.78 -4.76 17.03
C CYS A 36 -0.14 -3.82 16.00
N LEU A 37 0.87 -4.31 15.27
CA LEU A 37 1.38 -3.66 14.07
C LEU A 37 0.76 -4.33 12.84
N ILE A 38 0.20 -3.54 11.94
CA ILE A 38 -0.35 -4.00 10.66
C ILE A 38 0.47 -3.38 9.53
N ILE A 39 0.99 -4.22 8.65
CA ILE A 39 1.83 -3.81 7.52
C ILE A 39 1.01 -3.93 6.24
N GLY A 40 0.59 -2.78 5.68
CA GLY A 40 -0.21 -2.66 4.47
C GLY A 40 -1.61 -2.11 4.73
N GLY A 41 -1.91 -0.94 4.14
CA GLY A 41 -3.17 -0.20 4.24
C GLY A 41 -4.21 -0.56 3.17
N GLY A 42 -4.13 -1.76 2.59
CA GLY A 42 -5.18 -2.28 1.70
C GLY A 42 -6.45 -2.68 2.47
N ILE A 43 -7.47 -3.17 1.76
CA ILE A 43 -8.74 -3.59 2.36
C ILE A 43 -8.56 -4.62 3.48
N ALA A 44 -7.62 -5.56 3.35
CA ALA A 44 -7.34 -6.57 4.37
C ALA A 44 -6.78 -5.94 5.66
N GLY A 45 -5.74 -5.10 5.54
CA GLY A 45 -5.12 -4.45 6.69
C GLY A 45 -6.04 -3.44 7.37
N MET A 46 -6.83 -2.67 6.60
CA MET A 46 -7.82 -1.74 7.15
C MET A 46 -8.91 -2.45 7.94
N ASN A 47 -9.46 -3.58 7.46
CA ASN A 47 -10.46 -4.33 8.22
C ASN A 47 -9.86 -4.91 9.50
N ALA A 48 -8.66 -5.50 9.43
CA ALA A 48 -7.98 -6.00 10.61
C ALA A 48 -7.70 -4.89 11.64
N ALA A 49 -7.35 -3.69 11.17
CA ALA A 49 -7.12 -2.53 12.02
C ALA A 49 -8.40 -2.10 12.75
N LEU A 50 -9.51 -1.98 12.02
CA LEU A 50 -10.81 -1.61 12.58
C LEU A 50 -11.31 -2.64 13.60
N ASP A 51 -11.24 -3.94 13.28
CA ASP A 51 -11.69 -5.00 14.19
C ASP A 51 -10.90 -5.01 15.51
N LEU A 52 -9.58 -4.83 15.44
CA LEU A 52 -8.72 -4.77 16.62
C LEU A 52 -8.95 -3.48 17.42
N ALA A 53 -9.08 -2.34 16.74
CA ALA A 53 -9.33 -1.05 17.37
C ALA A 53 -10.70 -1.01 18.07
N ASN A 54 -11.74 -1.57 17.45
CA ASN A 54 -13.08 -1.73 18.02
C ASN A 54 -13.10 -2.69 19.20
N SER A 55 -12.16 -3.64 19.25
CA SER A 55 -11.94 -4.52 20.41
C SER A 55 -11.12 -3.85 21.53
N GLY A 56 -10.72 -2.58 21.37
CA GLY A 56 -10.01 -1.79 22.37
C GLY A 56 -8.49 -1.92 22.36
N TYR A 57 -7.90 -2.51 21.32
CA TYR A 57 -6.44 -2.62 21.18
C TYR A 57 -5.86 -1.43 20.42
N LYS A 58 -4.66 -0.99 20.83
CA LYS A 58 -3.89 -0.01 20.05
C LYS A 58 -3.35 -0.68 18.78
N VAL A 59 -3.54 -0.03 17.65
CA VAL A 59 -3.08 -0.50 16.35
C VAL A 59 -2.14 0.53 15.73
N TYR A 60 -1.01 0.08 15.20
CA TYR A 60 -0.16 0.84 14.29
C TYR A 60 -0.41 0.33 12.88
N LEU A 61 -0.98 1.13 11.99
CA LEU A 61 -1.24 0.76 10.60
C LEU A 61 -0.23 1.47 9.70
N VAL A 62 0.74 0.72 9.18
CA VAL A 62 1.81 1.22 8.32
C VAL A 62 1.46 0.99 6.86
N GLU A 63 1.49 2.06 6.07
CA GLU A 63 1.21 2.02 4.62
C GLU A 63 2.36 2.67 3.84
N LYS A 64 2.88 1.93 2.86
CA LYS A 64 4.06 2.31 2.08
C LYS A 64 3.83 3.53 1.21
N THR A 65 2.66 3.64 0.59
CA THR A 65 2.30 4.74 -0.29
C THR A 65 1.74 5.92 0.50
N PRO A 66 1.58 7.12 -0.10
CA PRO A 66 1.03 8.27 0.60
C PRO A 66 -0.41 8.11 1.09
N THR A 67 -1.10 7.02 0.74
CA THR A 67 -2.51 6.82 1.06
C THR A 67 -2.87 5.35 1.26
N ILE A 68 -3.88 5.09 2.08
CA ILE A 68 -4.48 3.75 2.22
C ILE A 68 -5.48 3.46 1.08
N GLY A 69 -5.90 2.20 0.96
CA GLY A 69 -6.86 1.71 -0.04
C GLY A 69 -6.31 0.54 -0.85
N GLY A 70 -5.03 0.60 -1.23
CA GLY A 70 -4.36 -0.42 -2.03
C GLY A 70 -4.99 -0.61 -3.42
N HIS A 71 -4.80 -1.78 -4.02
CA HIS A 71 -5.34 -2.10 -5.36
C HIS A 71 -6.86 -1.97 -5.47
N MET A 72 -7.60 -2.13 -4.37
CA MET A 72 -9.04 -1.96 -4.38
C MET A 72 -9.44 -0.54 -4.77
N ALA A 73 -8.64 0.48 -4.43
CA ALA A 73 -8.88 1.86 -4.85
C ALA A 73 -8.74 2.06 -6.36
N GLN A 74 -8.02 1.16 -7.05
CA GLN A 74 -7.83 1.24 -8.50
C GLN A 74 -8.99 0.61 -9.30
N LEU A 75 -9.82 -0.22 -8.67
CA LEU A 75 -10.96 -0.86 -9.31
C LEU A 75 -12.10 0.14 -9.53
N ASP A 76 -12.85 -0.01 -10.63
CA ASP A 76 -14.11 0.72 -10.82
C ASP A 76 -15.22 0.06 -9.99
N LYS A 77 -15.42 -1.24 -10.17
CA LYS A 77 -16.47 -2.03 -9.52
C LYS A 77 -15.95 -3.34 -8.95
N THR A 78 -16.69 -3.90 -8.01
CA THR A 78 -16.36 -5.18 -7.37
C THR A 78 -17.43 -6.23 -7.64
N PHE A 79 -17.02 -7.36 -8.23
CA PHE A 79 -17.89 -8.53 -8.38
C PHE A 79 -18.12 -9.22 -7.02
N PRO A 80 -19.21 -9.98 -6.83
CA PRO A 80 -20.30 -10.24 -7.78
C PRO A 80 -21.41 -9.17 -7.76
N THR A 81 -21.42 -8.27 -6.78
CA THR A 81 -22.51 -7.29 -6.58
C THR A 81 -22.45 -6.13 -7.57
N MET A 82 -21.30 -5.91 -8.21
CA MET A 82 -21.04 -4.81 -9.13
C MET A 82 -21.17 -3.43 -8.47
N ASP A 83 -20.97 -3.38 -7.15
CA ASP A 83 -20.87 -2.12 -6.42
C ASP A 83 -19.63 -1.35 -6.85
N CYS A 84 -19.74 -0.01 -6.84
CA CYS A 84 -18.57 0.86 -7.02
C CYS A 84 -17.57 0.60 -5.89
N SER A 85 -16.30 0.36 -6.25
CA SER A 85 -15.25 0.05 -5.27
C SER A 85 -15.06 1.18 -4.26
N SER A 86 -15.07 2.43 -4.72
CA SER A 86 -14.96 3.60 -3.85
C SER A 86 -16.14 3.74 -2.89
N CYS A 87 -17.34 3.29 -3.25
CA CYS A 87 -18.51 3.35 -2.36
C CYS A 87 -18.36 2.48 -1.11
N ILE A 88 -17.60 1.39 -1.20
CA ILE A 88 -17.33 0.48 -0.08
C ILE A 88 -16.00 0.76 0.61
N LEU A 89 -15.00 1.21 -0.15
CA LEU A 89 -13.64 1.43 0.34
C LEU A 89 -13.49 2.76 1.07
N THR A 90 -13.94 3.86 0.48
CA THR A 90 -13.72 5.21 1.03
C THR A 90 -14.33 5.40 2.42
N PRO A 91 -15.53 4.87 2.75
CA PRO A 91 -16.04 4.91 4.13
C PRO A 91 -15.10 4.25 5.13
N LYS A 92 -14.53 3.08 4.79
CA LYS A 92 -13.56 2.37 5.65
C LYS A 92 -12.26 3.13 5.81
N MET A 93 -11.75 3.72 4.72
CA MET A 93 -10.56 4.57 4.79
C MET A 93 -10.78 5.77 5.74
N SER A 94 -11.95 6.40 5.65
CA SER A 94 -12.34 7.50 6.54
C SER A 94 -12.47 7.06 8.00
N GLU A 95 -13.09 5.91 8.25
CA GLU A 95 -13.22 5.30 9.58
C GLU A 95 -11.84 5.04 10.21
N VAL A 96 -10.94 4.39 9.47
CA VAL A 96 -9.55 4.13 9.89
C VAL A 96 -8.84 5.43 10.25
N SER A 97 -8.96 6.48 9.43
CA SER A 97 -8.27 7.76 9.67
C SER A 97 -8.75 8.54 10.89
N ARG A 98 -9.97 8.24 11.38
CA ARG A 98 -10.59 8.96 12.51
C ARG A 98 -10.59 8.14 13.80
N GLU A 99 -10.31 6.85 13.71
CA GLU A 99 -10.30 5.95 14.86
C GLU A 99 -9.09 6.25 15.76
N LYS A 100 -9.35 6.57 17.03
CA LYS A 100 -8.32 7.00 18.00
C LYS A 100 -7.37 5.88 18.40
N ASN A 101 -7.86 4.64 18.34
CA ASN A 101 -7.05 3.46 18.63
C ASN A 101 -6.14 3.06 17.46
N ILE A 102 -6.33 3.65 16.26
CA ILE A 102 -5.47 3.40 15.10
C ILE A 102 -4.50 4.58 14.93
N GLU A 103 -3.21 4.28 14.96
CA GLU A 103 -2.17 5.19 14.51
C GLU A 103 -1.87 4.89 13.06
N LEU A 104 -2.43 5.71 12.17
CA LEU A 104 -2.22 5.59 10.74
C LEU A 104 -0.88 6.26 10.36
N LEU A 105 0.03 5.46 9.82
CA LEU A 105 1.36 5.87 9.37
C LEU A 105 1.45 5.62 7.86
N THR A 106 0.92 6.57 7.06
CA THR A 106 1.10 6.56 5.61
C THR A 106 2.49 7.01 5.21
N TYR A 107 2.86 6.73 3.96
CA TYR A 107 4.18 6.97 3.41
C TYR A 107 5.31 6.45 4.31
N SER A 108 5.07 5.31 4.96
CA SER A 108 5.94 4.74 5.98
C SER A 108 6.19 3.26 5.71
N GLU A 109 7.37 2.77 6.08
CA GLU A 109 7.78 1.37 5.85
C GLU A 109 8.40 0.79 7.11
N VAL A 110 8.09 -0.47 7.41
CA VAL A 110 8.76 -1.21 8.49
C VAL A 110 10.13 -1.65 7.98
N VAL A 111 11.20 -1.18 8.62
CA VAL A 111 12.58 -1.45 8.19
C VAL A 111 13.28 -2.51 9.05
N GLU A 112 12.80 -2.71 10.27
CA GLU A 112 13.37 -3.69 11.20
C GLU A 112 12.28 -4.23 12.13
N VAL A 113 12.31 -5.54 12.39
CA VAL A 113 11.52 -6.18 13.44
C VAL A 113 12.43 -7.10 14.22
N SER A 114 12.44 -6.94 15.54
CA SER A 114 13.18 -7.78 16.48
C SER A 114 12.28 -8.24 17.62
N GLY A 115 12.77 -9.19 18.43
CA GLY A 115 12.02 -9.75 19.55
C GLY A 115 11.27 -11.04 19.20
N TYR A 116 10.20 -11.31 19.94
CA TYR A 116 9.43 -12.56 19.85
C TYR A 116 7.95 -12.31 20.19
N ILE A 117 7.12 -13.34 20.07
CA ILE A 117 5.67 -13.24 20.30
C ILE A 117 5.33 -12.52 21.60
N GLY A 118 4.49 -11.49 21.51
CA GLY A 118 4.09 -10.64 22.63
C GLY A 118 5.05 -9.51 22.99
N ASN A 119 6.27 -9.50 22.48
CA ASN A 119 7.31 -8.50 22.78
C ASN A 119 8.15 -8.18 21.53
N PHE A 120 7.51 -7.78 20.44
CA PHE A 120 8.21 -7.29 19.28
C PHE A 120 8.59 -5.82 19.46
N GLU A 121 9.76 -5.44 18.96
CA GLU A 121 10.18 -4.06 18.75
C GLU A 121 10.37 -3.86 17.25
N ALA A 122 9.60 -2.94 16.67
CA ALA A 122 9.62 -2.63 15.25
C ALA A 122 10.11 -1.20 15.03
N THR A 123 10.99 -1.02 14.05
CA THR A 123 11.44 0.30 13.59
C THR A 123 10.69 0.63 12.29
N ILE A 124 9.98 1.76 12.31
CA ILE A 124 9.19 2.27 11.19
C ILE A 124 9.89 3.52 10.65
N LEU A 125 10.25 3.49 9.38
CA LEU A 125 10.73 4.65 8.63
C LEU A 125 9.52 5.44 8.12
N LYS A 126 9.33 6.64 8.61
CA LYS A 126 8.41 7.63 8.05
C LYS A 126 9.15 8.42 6.99
N LYS A 127 8.76 8.26 5.72
CA LYS A 127 9.38 9.00 4.62
C LYS A 127 8.88 10.45 4.65
N PRO A 128 9.73 11.42 4.30
CA PRO A 128 9.33 12.83 4.26
C PRO A 128 8.31 13.04 3.14
N HIS A 129 7.16 13.64 3.46
CA HIS A 129 6.20 14.02 2.42
C HIS A 129 6.67 15.25 1.63
N TYR A 130 7.64 16.00 2.19
CA TYR A 130 8.08 17.34 1.81
C TYR A 130 6.94 18.36 1.80
N VAL A 131 5.88 18.02 2.51
CA VAL A 131 4.65 18.79 2.69
C VAL A 131 4.17 18.50 4.10
N ASP A 132 4.04 19.55 4.91
CA ASP A 132 3.43 19.51 6.23
C ASP A 132 1.99 19.00 6.10
N GLN A 133 1.79 17.76 6.55
CA GLN A 133 0.51 17.06 6.46
C GLN A 133 -0.57 17.67 7.37
N VAL A 134 -0.22 18.58 8.29
CA VAL A 134 -1.15 19.30 9.17
C VAL A 134 -1.55 20.64 8.55
N LYS A 135 -0.61 21.38 7.97
CA LYS A 135 -0.89 22.68 7.33
C LYS A 135 -1.52 22.54 5.94
N CYS A 136 -1.23 21.46 5.23
CA CYS A 136 -1.75 21.24 3.89
C CYS A 136 -3.29 21.10 3.91
N ASN A 137 -3.96 21.96 3.15
CA ASN A 137 -5.42 21.96 3.00
C ASN A 137 -5.93 21.17 1.78
N GLY A 138 -5.02 20.54 1.01
CA GLY A 138 -5.39 19.70 -0.13
C GLY A 138 -5.96 20.44 -1.36
N CYS A 139 -5.72 21.75 -1.52
CA CYS A 139 -6.36 22.54 -2.59
C CYS A 139 -5.95 22.19 -4.03
N GLY A 140 -4.77 21.62 -4.23
CA GLY A 140 -4.26 21.19 -5.55
C GLY A 140 -3.63 22.26 -6.45
N ILE A 141 -3.63 23.54 -6.05
CA ILE A 141 -3.04 24.64 -6.86
C ILE A 141 -1.57 24.38 -7.18
N CYS A 142 -0.82 23.77 -6.24
CA CYS A 142 0.59 23.45 -6.43
C CYS A 142 0.87 22.48 -7.60
N VAL A 143 -0.10 21.63 -7.96
CA VAL A 143 -0.01 20.69 -9.09
C VAL A 143 -0.02 21.45 -10.41
N ASP A 144 -0.90 22.43 -10.56
CA ASP A 144 -1.08 23.20 -11.79
C ASP A 144 0.19 23.96 -12.18
N TYR A 145 0.94 24.42 -11.18
CA TYR A 145 2.19 25.15 -11.36
C TYR A 145 3.43 24.26 -11.48
N CYS A 146 3.33 22.96 -11.21
CA CYS A 146 4.48 22.06 -11.27
C CYS A 146 4.89 21.80 -12.74
N PRO A 147 6.13 22.14 -13.14
CA PRO A 147 6.57 21.94 -14.52
C PRO A 147 6.96 20.48 -14.82
N VAL A 148 7.18 19.66 -13.78
CA VAL A 148 7.62 18.28 -13.92
C VAL A 148 6.43 17.37 -14.23
N ILE A 149 6.56 16.52 -15.25
CA ILE A 149 5.56 15.53 -15.64
C ILE A 149 6.21 14.15 -15.56
N VAL A 150 5.55 13.23 -14.86
CA VAL A 150 6.00 11.85 -14.65
C VAL A 150 4.86 10.88 -14.91
N GLY A 151 5.16 9.62 -15.17
CA GLY A 151 4.13 8.58 -15.28
C GLY A 151 3.36 8.45 -13.97
N ASN A 152 2.04 8.28 -14.03
CA ASN A 152 1.24 8.02 -12.85
C ASN A 152 1.14 6.50 -12.61
N GLU A 153 1.73 6.06 -11.51
CA GLU A 153 1.77 4.66 -11.09
C GLU A 153 0.37 4.14 -10.72
N PHE A 154 -0.48 5.00 -10.15
CA PHE A 154 -1.88 4.64 -9.86
C PHE A 154 -2.68 4.39 -11.13
N GLU A 155 -2.32 5.07 -12.22
CA GLU A 155 -2.94 4.91 -13.54
C GLU A 155 -2.18 3.92 -14.44
N LEU A 156 -1.20 3.19 -13.91
CA LEU A 156 -0.48 2.11 -14.60
C LEU A 156 0.12 2.57 -15.95
N GLY A 157 0.64 3.80 -15.98
CA GLY A 157 1.26 4.40 -17.16
C GLY A 157 0.28 4.90 -18.23
N LEU A 158 -1.04 4.83 -18.00
CA LEU A 158 -2.05 5.37 -18.92
C LEU A 158 -2.22 6.89 -18.81
N ALA A 159 -1.77 7.47 -17.70
CA ALA A 159 -1.80 8.90 -17.44
C ALA A 159 -0.48 9.36 -16.83
N THR A 160 -0.30 10.68 -16.83
CA THR A 160 0.80 11.34 -16.15
C THR A 160 0.32 12.04 -14.89
N ARG A 161 1.22 12.20 -13.92
CA ARG A 161 1.05 13.09 -12.76
C ARG A 161 2.18 14.11 -12.71
N LYS A 162 2.13 14.98 -11.71
CA LYS A 162 3.20 15.95 -11.41
C LYS A 162 4.11 15.41 -10.30
N ALA A 163 5.25 16.06 -10.09
CA ALA A 163 6.15 15.70 -8.99
C ALA A 163 5.50 15.96 -7.61
N ILE A 164 4.75 17.05 -7.45
CA ILE A 164 3.84 17.23 -6.31
C ILE A 164 2.47 16.66 -6.67
N TYR A 165 1.96 15.73 -5.89
CA TYR A 165 0.79 14.95 -6.26
C TYR A 165 0.01 14.43 -5.05
N ILE A 166 -1.22 14.00 -5.34
CA ILE A 166 -2.02 13.11 -4.51
C ILE A 166 -2.26 11.83 -5.33
N PRO A 167 -2.18 10.62 -4.77
CA PRO A 167 -2.26 9.39 -5.57
C PRO A 167 -3.55 9.25 -6.39
N PHE A 168 -4.70 9.62 -5.79
CA PHE A 168 -6.00 9.67 -6.44
C PHE A 168 -6.95 10.64 -5.70
N PRO A 169 -8.07 11.08 -6.30
CA PRO A 169 -8.89 12.17 -5.73
C PRO A 169 -9.50 11.89 -4.35
N GLN A 170 -9.74 10.63 -3.99
CA GLN A 170 -10.31 10.22 -2.70
C GLN A 170 -9.25 9.64 -1.74
N ALA A 171 -7.98 9.93 -1.98
CA ALA A 171 -6.90 9.47 -1.11
C ALA A 171 -7.10 9.96 0.33
N ILE A 172 -6.75 9.07 1.27
CA ILE A 172 -6.71 9.33 2.70
C ILE A 172 -5.33 8.90 3.22
N PRO A 173 -4.57 9.76 3.92
CA PRO A 173 -4.80 11.21 4.07
C PRO A 173 -4.90 11.95 2.73
N GLY A 174 -5.66 13.06 2.73
CA GLY A 174 -5.98 13.84 1.52
C GLY A 174 -4.95 14.93 1.20
N GLN A 175 -3.76 14.82 1.77
CA GLN A 175 -2.68 15.79 1.64
C GLN A 175 -1.72 15.41 0.52
N TYR A 176 -1.02 16.42 0.01
CA TYR A 176 -0.07 16.26 -1.09
C TYR A 176 1.27 15.71 -0.60
N THR A 177 2.00 15.11 -1.54
CA THR A 177 3.36 14.59 -1.35
C THR A 177 4.22 15.04 -2.53
N ILE A 178 5.51 15.31 -2.30
CA ILE A 178 6.47 15.57 -3.38
C ILE A 178 7.33 14.34 -3.61
N ASP A 179 7.32 13.86 -4.84
CA ASP A 179 8.24 12.87 -5.35
C ASP A 179 9.59 13.53 -5.64
N MET A 180 10.53 13.39 -4.70
CA MET A 180 11.87 13.99 -4.81
C MET A 180 12.79 13.28 -5.81
N ASP A 181 12.46 12.06 -6.26
CA ASP A 181 13.25 11.40 -7.31
C ASP A 181 13.11 12.12 -8.66
N HIS A 182 12.00 12.82 -8.86
CA HIS A 182 11.70 13.58 -10.07
C HIS A 182 11.65 15.10 -9.86
N CYS A 183 11.51 15.57 -8.63
CA CYS A 183 11.45 17.00 -8.31
C CYS A 183 12.75 17.71 -8.67
N ILE A 184 12.66 18.78 -9.46
CA ILE A 184 13.82 19.63 -9.83
C ILE A 184 14.09 20.77 -8.83
N LYS A 185 13.42 20.78 -7.66
CA LYS A 185 13.52 21.81 -6.61
C LYS A 185 13.41 23.26 -7.12
N CYS A 186 12.55 23.51 -8.11
CA CYS A 186 12.38 24.86 -8.68
C CYS A 186 11.70 25.88 -7.74
N GLY A 187 11.09 25.43 -6.64
CA GLY A 187 10.45 26.30 -5.64
C GLY A 187 9.09 26.90 -6.03
N ILE A 188 8.61 26.71 -7.27
CA ILE A 188 7.38 27.33 -7.78
C ILE A 188 6.16 26.95 -6.93
N CYS A 189 6.05 25.68 -6.53
CA CYS A 189 4.95 25.18 -5.71
C CYS A 189 4.92 25.79 -4.30
N ALA A 190 6.08 26.20 -3.77
CA ALA A 190 6.23 26.73 -2.41
C ALA A 190 6.03 28.25 -2.33
N ARG A 191 5.80 28.94 -3.45
CA ARG A 191 5.51 30.37 -3.42
C ARG A 191 4.20 30.64 -2.70
N ILE A 192 4.12 31.74 -1.96
CA ILE A 192 2.95 32.09 -1.13
C ILE A 192 1.65 32.24 -1.97
N ASP A 193 1.76 32.67 -3.22
CA ASP A 193 0.64 32.77 -4.16
C ASP A 193 0.16 31.40 -4.69
N VAL A 194 0.91 30.33 -4.46
CA VAL A 194 0.61 28.96 -4.87
C VAL A 194 0.24 28.06 -3.69
N CYS A 195 0.99 28.17 -2.58
CA CYS A 195 0.75 27.46 -1.33
C CYS A 195 0.59 28.46 -0.19
N GLU A 196 -0.61 29.03 -0.09
CA GLU A 196 -1.00 29.94 1.00
C GLU A 196 -0.68 29.41 2.43
N PRO A 197 -0.91 28.12 2.77
CA PRO A 197 -0.60 27.64 4.12
C PRO A 197 0.90 27.41 4.39
N GLU A 198 1.77 27.69 3.41
CA GLU A 198 3.22 27.51 3.53
C GLU A 198 3.61 26.09 3.99
N ALA A 199 2.92 25.10 3.42
CA ALA A 199 3.04 23.71 3.84
C ALA A 199 4.26 22.99 3.23
N ILE A 200 4.93 23.53 2.21
CA ILE A 200 6.00 22.81 1.49
C ILE A 200 7.34 22.94 2.21
N ILE A 201 8.00 21.81 2.49
CA ILE A 201 9.25 21.71 3.25
C ILE A 201 10.22 20.83 2.48
N PHE A 202 11.09 21.41 1.65
CA PHE A 202 12.00 20.63 0.79
C PHE A 202 13.13 19.90 1.53
N ASP A 203 13.40 20.31 2.76
CA ASP A 203 14.48 19.78 3.60
C ASP A 203 13.92 18.93 4.76
N GLU A 204 12.68 18.42 4.61
CA GLU A 204 12.11 17.46 5.55
C GLU A 204 12.94 16.17 5.53
N GLU A 205 13.39 15.73 6.71
CA GLU A 205 14.19 14.52 6.88
C GLU A 205 13.33 13.32 7.26
N PRO A 206 13.71 12.09 6.86
CA PRO A 206 13.04 10.89 7.31
C PRO A 206 13.10 10.71 8.83
N GLU A 207 12.01 10.26 9.43
CA GLU A 207 11.90 9.99 10.87
C GLU A 207 11.86 8.48 11.12
N TYR A 208 12.60 8.00 12.13
CA TYR A 208 12.55 6.61 12.56
C TYR A 208 11.77 6.49 13.88
N LEU A 209 10.59 5.89 13.80
CA LEU A 209 9.73 5.63 14.94
C LEU A 209 9.94 4.19 15.43
N LYS A 210 10.27 4.02 16.71
CA LYS A 210 10.33 2.70 17.35
C LYS A 210 9.03 2.44 18.10
N VAL A 211 8.40 1.31 17.81
CA VAL A 211 7.16 0.88 18.47
C VAL A 211 7.32 -0.51 19.07
N LYS A 212 6.72 -0.71 20.24
CA LYS A 212 6.62 -2.02 20.88
C LYS A 212 5.23 -2.60 20.64
N VAL A 213 5.17 -3.82 20.11
CA VAL A 213 3.91 -4.49 19.77
C VAL A 213 3.89 -5.95 20.20
N GLY A 214 2.69 -6.46 20.50
CA GLY A 214 2.51 -7.86 20.89
C GLY A 214 2.37 -8.78 19.70
N THR A 215 1.71 -8.30 18.65
CA THR A 215 1.40 -9.04 17.43
C THR A 215 1.68 -8.22 16.19
N ILE A 216 1.91 -8.91 15.08
CA ILE A 216 2.14 -8.33 13.76
C ILE A 216 1.22 -9.02 12.76
N ILE A 217 0.52 -8.25 11.93
CA ILE A 217 -0.27 -8.74 10.79
C ILE A 217 0.37 -8.22 9.51
N VAL A 218 0.71 -9.12 8.60
CA VAL A 218 1.24 -8.76 7.27
C VAL A 218 0.10 -8.81 6.27
N ALA A 219 -0.22 -7.66 5.69
CA ALA A 219 -1.32 -7.45 4.74
C ALA A 219 -0.87 -6.60 3.54
N THR A 220 0.36 -6.82 3.06
CA THR A 220 1.03 -6.03 2.01
C THR A 220 0.45 -6.21 0.60
N GLY A 221 -0.59 -7.03 0.45
CA GLY A 221 -1.25 -7.24 -0.82
C GLY A 221 -0.46 -8.15 -1.77
N TRP A 222 -0.41 -7.77 -3.03
CA TRP A 222 0.14 -8.53 -4.16
C TRP A 222 0.54 -7.55 -5.25
N ASP A 223 1.38 -7.97 -6.21
CA ASP A 223 1.77 -7.16 -7.36
C ASP A 223 1.12 -7.66 -8.66
N LEU A 224 0.87 -6.75 -9.60
CA LEU A 224 0.40 -7.09 -10.93
C LEU A 224 1.44 -7.91 -11.70
N TYR A 225 1.01 -8.97 -12.38
CA TYR A 225 1.87 -9.69 -13.31
C TYR A 225 2.21 -8.82 -14.53
N ASP A 226 3.49 -8.75 -14.90
CA ASP A 226 3.95 -8.10 -16.14
C ASP A 226 3.98 -9.12 -17.30
N PRO A 227 3.05 -9.03 -18.28
CA PRO A 227 2.97 -9.98 -19.37
C PRO A 227 3.95 -9.69 -20.53
N THR A 228 4.93 -8.79 -20.37
CA THR A 228 5.92 -8.47 -21.41
C THR A 228 6.70 -9.70 -21.90
N GLU A 229 6.91 -10.70 -21.03
CA GLU A 229 7.57 -11.95 -21.40
C GLU A 229 6.72 -12.84 -22.32
N LEU A 230 5.39 -12.68 -22.31
CA LEU A 230 4.45 -13.39 -23.18
C LEU A 230 4.41 -12.73 -24.57
N LYS A 231 5.53 -12.83 -25.28
CA LYS A 231 5.76 -12.19 -26.58
C LYS A 231 4.66 -12.44 -27.60
N GLN A 232 3.99 -13.60 -27.54
CA GLN A 232 2.87 -13.95 -28.42
C GLN A 232 1.65 -13.04 -28.26
N TYR A 233 1.46 -12.41 -27.09
CA TYR A 233 0.36 -11.49 -26.82
C TYR A 233 0.70 -10.04 -27.13
N GLY A 234 1.99 -9.69 -27.22
CA GLY A 234 2.45 -8.40 -27.72
C GLY A 234 2.20 -7.20 -26.79
N TYR A 235 2.07 -7.44 -25.47
CA TYR A 235 2.08 -6.37 -24.47
C TYR A 235 3.39 -5.56 -24.58
N GLY A 236 3.30 -4.23 -24.46
CA GLY A 236 4.41 -3.31 -24.70
C GLY A 236 4.79 -3.08 -26.18
N ARG A 237 4.39 -3.97 -27.10
CA ARG A 237 4.59 -3.81 -28.56
C ARG A 237 3.38 -3.20 -29.25
N TYR A 238 2.18 -3.65 -28.89
CA TYR A 238 0.93 -3.20 -29.49
C TYR A 238 0.22 -2.24 -28.52
N PRO A 239 -0.04 -0.98 -28.90
CA PRO A 239 -0.60 0.00 -27.97
C PRO A 239 -1.99 -0.35 -27.43
N ASN A 240 -2.73 -1.21 -28.14
CA ASN A 240 -4.09 -1.63 -27.76
C ASN A 240 -4.12 -2.96 -26.99
N VAL A 241 -2.96 -3.54 -26.66
CA VAL A 241 -2.86 -4.68 -25.74
C VAL A 241 -2.58 -4.12 -24.35
N ILE A 242 -3.56 -4.21 -23.47
CA ILE A 242 -3.52 -3.68 -22.10
C ILE A 242 -3.79 -4.79 -21.08
N THR A 243 -3.40 -4.58 -19.83
CA THR A 243 -3.71 -5.49 -18.73
C THR A 243 -5.15 -5.30 -18.22
N GLY A 244 -5.69 -6.27 -17.50
CA GLY A 244 -7.01 -6.15 -16.88
C GLY A 244 -7.11 -4.96 -15.92
N PHE A 245 -6.04 -4.67 -15.17
CA PHE A 245 -5.99 -3.52 -14.28
C PHE A 245 -5.88 -2.18 -15.02
N GLN A 246 -5.22 -2.14 -16.18
CA GLN A 246 -5.29 -0.97 -17.07
C GLN A 246 -6.72 -0.75 -17.58
N MET A 247 -7.47 -1.83 -17.88
CA MET A 247 -8.88 -1.71 -18.22
C MET A 247 -9.71 -1.14 -17.05
N GLU A 248 -9.49 -1.58 -15.80
CA GLU A 248 -10.13 -1.00 -14.61
C GLU A 248 -9.89 0.52 -14.52
N ARG A 249 -8.65 0.96 -14.78
CA ARG A 249 -8.33 2.40 -14.82
C ARG A 249 -9.07 3.14 -15.94
N LEU A 250 -9.19 2.56 -17.15
CA LEU A 250 -9.96 3.16 -18.23
C LEU A 250 -11.47 3.24 -17.92
N LEU A 251 -12.01 2.23 -17.23
CA LEU A 251 -13.43 2.15 -16.84
C LEU A 251 -13.76 3.02 -15.63
N SER A 252 -12.77 3.35 -14.79
CA SER A 252 -12.97 4.17 -13.61
C SER A 252 -13.42 5.59 -13.98
N SER A 253 -14.47 6.07 -13.31
CA SER A 253 -14.95 7.45 -13.43
C SER A 253 -13.91 8.49 -12.95
N PHE A 254 -12.91 8.08 -12.17
CA PHE A 254 -11.78 8.91 -11.75
C PHE A 254 -10.48 8.56 -12.48
N GLY A 255 -10.55 7.69 -13.50
CA GLY A 255 -9.42 7.31 -14.32
C GLY A 255 -9.11 8.33 -15.43
N PRO A 256 -8.06 8.08 -16.24
CA PRO A 256 -7.52 9.03 -17.21
C PRO A 256 -8.50 9.50 -18.28
N VAL A 257 -9.53 8.69 -18.54
CA VAL A 257 -10.51 8.88 -19.61
C VAL A 257 -11.95 8.93 -19.09
N ILE A 258 -12.11 9.12 -17.77
CA ILE A 258 -13.40 9.36 -17.09
C ILE A 258 -14.44 8.28 -17.45
N GLY A 259 -14.05 7.03 -17.28
CA GLY A 259 -14.89 5.85 -17.48
C GLY A 259 -15.27 5.54 -18.93
N LYS A 260 -14.56 6.11 -19.91
CA LYS A 260 -14.76 5.80 -21.33
C LYS A 260 -13.69 4.82 -21.80
N PRO A 261 -14.02 3.54 -22.02
CA PRO A 261 -13.04 2.61 -22.58
C PRO A 261 -12.62 3.09 -23.96
N VAL A 262 -11.34 3.39 -24.12
CA VAL A 262 -10.74 3.86 -25.37
C VAL A 262 -9.54 3.01 -25.72
N ARG A 263 -9.23 2.95 -27.02
CA ARG A 263 -7.98 2.36 -27.51
C ARG A 263 -6.82 3.32 -27.20
N PRO A 264 -5.77 2.90 -26.45
CA PRO A 264 -4.67 3.79 -26.12
C PRO A 264 -3.92 4.36 -27.35
N SER A 265 -3.95 3.67 -28.49
CA SER A 265 -3.33 4.17 -29.74
C SER A 265 -3.95 5.46 -30.29
N ASP A 266 -5.26 5.66 -30.17
CA ASP A 266 -5.95 6.76 -30.84
C ASP A 266 -7.12 7.38 -30.08
N LEU A 267 -7.32 6.96 -28.83
CA LEU A 267 -8.36 7.43 -27.90
C LEU A 267 -9.79 7.28 -28.44
N LYS A 268 -10.00 6.44 -29.45
CA LYS A 268 -11.34 6.11 -29.96
C LYS A 268 -11.92 4.91 -29.23
N GLU A 269 -13.24 4.88 -29.12
CA GLU A 269 -13.99 3.77 -28.55
C GLU A 269 -13.71 2.47 -29.35
N PRO A 270 -13.37 1.35 -28.68
CA PRO A 270 -13.21 0.06 -29.33
C PRO A 270 -14.59 -0.51 -29.70
N HIS A 271 -14.78 -0.92 -30.95
CA HIS A 271 -16.01 -1.61 -31.37
C HIS A 271 -16.06 -3.09 -30.91
N SER A 272 -14.90 -3.69 -30.67
CA SER A 272 -14.76 -5.07 -30.21
C SER A 272 -13.60 -5.19 -29.23
N ILE A 273 -13.78 -6.03 -28.21
CA ILE A 273 -12.81 -6.30 -27.15
C ILE A 273 -12.69 -7.82 -26.99
N ALA A 274 -11.47 -8.31 -26.80
CA ALA A 274 -11.19 -9.70 -26.46
C ALA A 274 -10.45 -9.76 -25.12
N PHE A 275 -10.92 -10.63 -24.22
CA PHE A 275 -10.22 -11.00 -22.98
C PHE A 275 -9.53 -12.35 -23.20
N LEU A 276 -8.28 -12.46 -22.73
CA LEU A 276 -7.42 -13.63 -22.87
C LEU A 276 -7.11 -14.25 -21.50
#